data_AF-A0A945Y2Y8-F1
#
_entry.id   AF-A0A945Y2Y8-F1
#
_cell.length_a   1.000
_cell.length_b   1.000
_cell.length_c   1.000
_cell.angle_alpha   90.00
_cell.angle_beta   90.00
_cell.angle_gamma   90.00
#
_symmetry.space_group_name_H-M   'P 1'
#
loop_
_entity.id
_entity.type
_entity.pdbx_description
1 polymer ?
#
loop_
_entity_poly.entity_id
_entity_poly.type
_entity_poly.pdbx_seq_one_letter_code
_entity_poly.pdbx_strand_id
1 'polypeptide(L)' 'STPEFMFFILNGAFIVFLIGAVVFLALTMLRALFGQYGTRQADGVGAAAMFWNTVCTMYFITWYVVYVTK' A
#
# COMPACT_ATOMS: atom_id res chain seq x y z
N SER A 1 0.02 -26.71 13.01
CA SER A 1 -0.28 -25.47 13.75
C SER A 1 0.64 -24.30 13.41
N THR A 2 1.97 -24.46 13.25
CA THR A 2 2.89 -23.33 12.97
C THR A 2 2.83 -22.71 11.55
N PRO A 3 2.70 -23.45 10.43
CA PRO A 3 2.71 -22.84 9.09
C PRO A 3 1.43 -22.05 8.78
N GLU A 4 0.30 -22.50 9.31
CA GLU A 4 -1.01 -21.87 9.19
C GLU A 4 -1.00 -20.45 9.80
N PHE A 5 -0.30 -20.31 10.93
CA PHE A 5 -0.14 -19.04 11.64
C PHE A 5 0.71 -18.04 10.84
N MET A 6 1.78 -18.48 10.19
CA MET A 6 2.63 -17.61 9.36
C MET A 6 1.85 -17.07 8.15
N PHE A 7 0.99 -17.89 7.55
CA PHE A 7 0.11 -17.46 6.45
C PHE A 7 -0.85 -16.33 6.88
N PHE A 8 -1.48 -16.47 8.04
CA PHE A 8 -2.39 -15.44 8.57
C PHE A 8 -1.67 -14.16 8.93
N ILE A 9 -0.48 -14.23 9.54
CA ILE A 9 0.31 -13.03 9.85
C ILE A 9 0.74 -12.30 8.59
N LEU A 10 1.26 -13.03 7.59
CA LEU A 10 1.79 -12.42 6.38
C LEU A 10 0.68 -11.72 5.57
N ASN A 11 -0.46 -12.39 5.39
CA ASN A 11 -1.62 -11.81 4.72
C ASN A 11 -2.26 -10.69 5.55
N GLY A 12 -2.39 -10.88 6.87
CA GLY A 12 -2.95 -9.86 7.77
C GLY A 12 -2.13 -8.58 7.77
N ALA A 13 -0.80 -8.69 7.85
CA ALA A 13 0.10 -7.54 7.73
C ALA A 13 -0.07 -6.83 6.39
N PHE A 14 -0.11 -7.58 5.27
CA PHE A 14 -0.33 -7.02 3.95
C PHE A 14 -1.65 -6.25 3.85
N ILE A 15 -2.75 -6.80 4.38
CA ILE A 15 -4.06 -6.14 4.37
C ILE A 15 -4.02 -4.81 5.13
N VAL A 16 -3.32 -4.73 6.27
CA VAL A 16 -3.16 -3.47 7.02
C VAL A 16 -2.41 -2.42 6.18
N PHE A 17 -1.34 -2.80 5.50
CA PHE A 17 -0.61 -1.89 4.60
C PHE A 17 -1.46 -1.45 3.40
N LEU A 18 -2.28 -2.35 2.84
CA LEU A 18 -3.22 -2.04 1.77
C LEU A 18 -4.24 -0.99 2.21
N ILE A 19 -4.85 -1.16 3.38
CA ILE A 19 -5.80 -0.19 3.94
C ILE A 19 -5.11 1.16 4.13
N GLY A 20 -3.89 1.18 4.68
CA GLY A 20 -3.09 2.40 4.82
C GLY A 20 -2.85 3.11 3.48
N ALA A 21 -2.55 2.37 2.41
CA ALA A 21 -2.34 2.93 1.08
C ALA A 21 -3.61 3.53 0.48
N VAL A 22 -4.75 2.85 0.64
CA VAL A 22 -6.05 3.37 0.20
C VAL A 22 -6.42 4.65 0.97
N VAL A 23 -6.19 4.70 2.28
CA VAL A 23 -6.45 5.90 3.08
C VAL A 23 -5.54 7.05 2.63
N PHE A 24 -4.25 6.81 2.44
CA PHE A 24 -3.31 7.83 2.00
C PHE A 24 -3.66 8.37 0.60
N LEU A 25 -4.07 7.48 -0.30
CA LEU A 25 -4.55 7.84 -1.63
C LEU A 25 -5.86 8.64 -1.57
N ALA A 26 -6.82 8.25 -0.71
CA ALA A 26 -8.06 9.00 -0.51
C ALA A 26 -7.82 10.41 0.06
N LEU A 27 -6.92 10.54 1.03
CA LEU A 27 -6.54 11.83 1.61
C LEU A 27 -5.86 12.74 0.58
N THR A 28 -4.96 12.19 -0.23
CA THR A 28 -4.33 12.96 -1.32
C THR A 28 -5.32 13.32 -2.42
N MET A 29 -6.26 12.45 -2.78
CA MET A 29 -7.34 12.77 -3.72
C MET A 29 -8.26 13.88 -3.20
N LEU A 30 -8.71 13.80 -1.94
CA LEU A 30 -9.48 14.87 -1.31
C LEU A 30 -8.71 16.18 -1.33
N ARG A 31 -7.43 16.15 -0.94
CA ARG A 31 -6.57 17.32 -0.96
C ARG A 31 -6.38 17.89 -2.37
N ALA A 32 -6.34 17.05 -3.40
CA ALA A 32 -6.32 17.49 -4.79
C ALA A 32 -7.62 18.17 -5.21
N LEU A 33 -8.76 17.60 -4.82
CA LEU A 33 -10.09 18.11 -5.14
C LEU A 33 -10.35 19.50 -4.52
N PHE A 34 -9.84 19.75 -3.32
CA PHE A 34 -9.91 21.06 -2.66
C PHE A 34 -8.95 22.11 -3.24
N GLY A 35 -8.23 21.81 -4.34
CA GLY A 35 -7.35 22.76 -5.02
C GLY A 35 -6.05 23.07 -4.26
N GLN A 36 -5.70 22.27 -3.25
CA GLN A 36 -4.52 22.47 -2.39
C GLN A 36 -3.18 22.01 -3.01
N TYR A 37 -3.16 21.64 -4.29
CA TYR A 37 -1.93 21.33 -5.01
C TYR A 37 -1.64 22.41 -6.05
N GLY A 38 -0.87 23.42 -5.67
CA GLY A 38 -0.22 24.34 -6.61
C GLY A 38 1.03 23.73 -7.27
N THR A 39 1.61 24.41 -8.27
CA THR A 39 2.79 23.97 -9.06
C THR A 39 4.04 23.62 -8.23
N ARG A 40 4.10 23.99 -6.95
CA ARG A 40 5.20 23.69 -6.00
C ARG A 40 4.83 22.71 -4.88
N GLN A 41 3.58 22.23 -4.83
CA GLN A 41 3.07 21.33 -3.78
C GLN A 41 2.75 19.92 -4.30
N ALA A 42 3.13 19.62 -5.54
CA ALA A 42 2.90 18.33 -6.20
C ALA A 42 3.60 17.14 -5.52
N ASP A 43 4.55 17.39 -4.61
CA ASP A 43 5.25 16.35 -3.83
C ASP A 43 4.30 15.41 -3.09
N GLY A 44 3.13 15.90 -2.64
CA GLY A 44 2.14 15.07 -1.97
C GLY A 44 1.56 13.97 -2.87
N VAL A 45 1.40 14.25 -4.16
CA VAL A 45 0.91 13.27 -5.15
C VAL A 45 2.01 12.27 -5.50
N GLY A 46 3.26 12.75 -5.64
CA GLY A 46 4.42 11.87 -5.84
C GLY A 46 4.62 10.88 -4.69
N ALA A 47 4.49 11.35 -3.44
CA ALA A 47 4.57 10.50 -2.25
C ALA A 47 3.47 9.43 -2.23
N ALA A 48 2.23 9.77 -2.61
CA ALA A 48 1.14 8.81 -2.70
C ALA A 48 1.37 7.74 -3.76
N ALA A 49 1.87 8.13 -4.93
CA ALA A 49 2.24 7.19 -5.98
C ALA A 49 3.37 6.24 -5.53
N MET A 50 4.39 6.75 -4.83
CA MET A 50 5.48 5.91 -4.31
C MET A 50 4.98 4.92 -3.25
N PHE A 51 4.10 5.38 -2.33
CA PHE A 51 3.53 4.51 -1.30
C PHE A 51 2.67 3.41 -1.92
N TRP A 52 1.85 3.74 -2.93
CA TRP A 52 1.05 2.77 -3.67
C TRP A 52 1.92 1.70 -4.35
N ASN A 53 2.96 2.12 -5.07
CA ASN A 53 3.88 1.19 -5.75
C ASN A 53 4.65 0.31 -4.75
N THR A 54 4.99 0.84 -3.57
CA THR A 54 5.63 0.09 -2.50
C THR A 54 4.70 -1.02 -1.99
N VAL A 55 3.42 -0.72 -1.75
CA VAL A 55 2.44 -1.72 -1.32
C VAL A 55 2.19 -2.77 -2.41
N CYS A 56 2.14 -2.39 -3.69
CA CYS A 56 2.08 -3.35 -4.79
C CYS A 56 3.30 -4.29 -4.83
N THR A 57 4.51 -3.76 -4.58
CA THR A 57 5.72 -4.58 -4.51
C THR A 57 5.66 -5.55 -3.33
N MET A 58 5.17 -5.10 -2.19
CA MET A 58 4.98 -5.92 -1.00
C MET A 58 3.94 -7.02 -1.20
N TYR A 59 2.86 -6.75 -1.94
CA TYR A 59 1.91 -7.77 -2.40
C TYR A 59 2.60 -8.84 -3.24
N PHE A 60 3.41 -8.41 -4.22
CA PHE A 60 4.09 -9.32 -5.13
C PHE A 60 5.03 -10.27 -4.39
N ILE A 61 5.78 -9.75 -3.41
CA ILE A 61 6.65 -10.56 -2.54
C ILE A 61 5.81 -11.54 -1.71
N THR A 62 4.75 -11.06 -1.08
CA THR A 62 3.84 -11.89 -0.26
C THR A 62 3.25 -13.02 -1.09
N TRP A 63 2.78 -12.72 -2.30
CA TRP A 63 2.24 -13.70 -3.23
C TRP A 63 3.29 -14.72 -3.65
N TYR A 64 4.50 -14.27 -4.00
CA TYR A 64 5.59 -15.17 -4.38
C TYR A 64 5.93 -16.14 -3.24
N VAL A 65 6.12 -15.62 -2.02
CA VAL A 65 6.47 -16.44 -0.85
C VAL A 65 5.39 -17.47 -0.53
N VAL A 66 4.11 -17.11 -0.64
CA VAL A 66 2.99 -17.96 -0.22
C VAL A 66 2.56 -18.95 -1.30
N TYR A 67 2.52 -18.53 -2.56
CA TYR A 67 1.94 -19.32 -3.64
C TYR A 67 2.98 -20.01 -4.51
N VAL A 68 4.18 -19.43 -4.66
CA VAL A 68 5.24 -19.97 -5.54
C VAL A 68 6.22 -20.86 -4.78
N THR A 69 6.67 -20.43 -3.60
CA THR A 69 7.69 -21.15 -2.80
C THR A 69 7.13 -22.35 -2.03
N LYS A 70 6.08 -23.00 -2.55
CA LYS A 70 5.44 -24.17 -1.93
C LYS A 70 6.43 -25.29 -1.62
#